data_AF-A0A0C2WJG9-F1
#
_entry.id   AF-A0A0C2WJG9-F1
#
_cell.length_a   1.000
_cell.length_b   1.000
_cell.length_c   1.000
_cell.angle_alpha   90.00
_cell.angle_beta   90.00
_cell.angle_gamma   90.00
#
_symmetry.space_group_name_H-M   'P 1'
#
loop_
_entity.id
_entity.type
_entity.pdbx_description
1 polymer ?
#
loop_
_entity_poly.entity_id
_entity_poly.type
_entity_poly.pdbx_seq_one_letter_code
_entity_poly.pdbx_strand_id
1 'polypeptide(L)'
;MNARETVRTWLRPPSPVRTDPELDPAARRGIRIEITIVLLVTFGLSGLSGILSLAESLATPVALSDQTVALNPSRAAIDWIDLARQLLGVAKLLAWAALGLYLLWRSGIGPRAAGLTPKPRFGRDIAPGFGLAAVIGLPGLLFYLVAQALSINLTVQASALDDHWWRVPILVLSAIANSGAEEVLVVAYLITRLRTLGWSENKSLLASSLLRGSYHLYQGFGGGVGNVIMGLVFGRYWQRTGKLWPLIIAHALIDMVAFIGYALLRDHVSWLP
;
A
#
# COMPACT_ATOMS: atom_id res chain seq x y z
N MET A 1 -12.68 27.13 -15.22
CA MET A 1 -13.31 26.10 -14.36
C MET A 1 -13.38 26.66 -12.96
N ASN A 2 -14.57 26.84 -12.39
CA ASN A 2 -14.68 27.40 -11.03
C ASN A 2 -14.29 26.33 -9.98
N ALA A 3 -13.99 26.74 -8.74
CA ALA A 3 -13.56 25.81 -7.69
C ALA A 3 -14.57 24.67 -7.42
N ARG A 4 -15.88 24.93 -7.55
CA ARG A 4 -16.94 23.92 -7.37
C ARG A 4 -16.94 22.88 -8.49
N GLU A 5 -16.70 23.29 -9.73
CA GLU A 5 -16.54 22.37 -10.87
C GLU A 5 -15.28 21.51 -10.74
N THR A 6 -14.19 22.10 -10.26
CA THR A 6 -12.97 21.36 -9.94
C THR A 6 -13.27 20.29 -8.89
N VAL A 7 -13.84 20.65 -7.74
CA VAL A 7 -14.20 19.67 -6.70
C VAL A 7 -15.16 18.61 -7.22
N ARG A 8 -16.19 19.00 -7.99
CA ARG A 8 -17.17 18.06 -8.55
C ARG A 8 -16.53 17.04 -9.48
N THR A 9 -15.65 17.48 -10.39
CA THR A 9 -14.93 16.55 -11.26
C THR A 9 -14.03 15.64 -10.43
N TRP A 10 -13.49 16.11 -9.30
CA TRP A 10 -12.61 15.29 -8.45
C TRP A 10 -13.40 14.23 -7.73
N LEU A 11 -14.61 14.51 -7.24
CA LEU A 11 -15.46 13.56 -6.52
C LEU A 11 -16.22 12.59 -7.43
N ARG A 12 -16.63 13.05 -8.61
CA ARG A 12 -17.40 12.29 -9.60
C ARG A 12 -16.74 12.41 -10.98
N PRO A 13 -15.57 11.77 -11.17
CA PRO A 13 -14.97 11.71 -12.49
C PRO A 13 -15.91 10.97 -13.46
N PRO A 14 -16.04 11.43 -14.72
CA PRO A 14 -16.75 10.66 -15.74
C PRO A 14 -16.06 9.30 -15.93
N SER A 15 -16.84 8.26 -16.18
CA SER A 15 -16.27 6.96 -16.55
C SER A 15 -15.36 7.14 -17.78
N PRO A 16 -14.18 6.49 -17.82
CA PRO A 16 -13.35 6.49 -19.02
C PRO A 16 -14.19 6.03 -20.20
N VAL A 17 -14.13 6.76 -21.32
CA VAL A 17 -14.80 6.35 -22.56
C VAL A 17 -14.21 5.01 -22.96
N ARG A 18 -15.01 3.94 -22.91
CA ARG A 18 -14.60 2.62 -23.40
C ARG A 18 -14.57 2.69 -24.92
N THR A 19 -13.38 2.73 -25.48
CA THR A 19 -13.16 2.60 -26.93
C THR A 19 -13.05 1.14 -27.36
N ASP A 20 -12.85 0.23 -26.40
CA ASP A 20 -12.69 -1.19 -26.68
C ASP A 20 -14.05 -1.89 -26.82
N PRO A 21 -14.14 -2.94 -27.65
CA PRO A 21 -15.33 -3.76 -27.80
C PRO A 21 -15.89 -4.22 -26.46
N GLU A 22 -17.20 -4.51 -26.42
CA GLU A 22 -17.78 -5.15 -25.25
C GLU A 22 -17.07 -6.50 -25.00
N LEU A 23 -16.77 -6.79 -23.73
CA LEU A 23 -16.08 -8.04 -23.40
C LEU A 23 -17.08 -9.18 -23.52
N ASP A 24 -16.71 -10.22 -24.26
CA ASP A 24 -17.47 -11.45 -24.26
C ASP A 24 -17.54 -12.07 -22.83
N PRO A 25 -18.51 -12.98 -22.57
CA PRO A 25 -18.65 -13.60 -21.26
C PRO A 25 -17.42 -14.40 -20.79
N ALA A 26 -16.67 -15.02 -21.71
CA ALA A 26 -15.50 -15.83 -21.40
C ALA A 26 -14.32 -14.96 -20.96
N ALA A 27 -14.06 -13.86 -21.66
CA ALA A 27 -13.06 -12.86 -21.31
C ALA A 27 -13.38 -12.22 -19.95
N ARG A 28 -14.65 -11.88 -19.69
CA ARG A 28 -15.08 -11.34 -18.40
C ARG A 28 -14.85 -12.34 -17.26
N ARG A 29 -15.12 -13.63 -17.49
CA ARG A 29 -14.84 -14.71 -16.53
C ARG A 29 -13.34 -14.87 -16.30
N GLY A 30 -12.53 -14.84 -17.36
CA GLY A 30 -11.07 -14.90 -17.29
C GLY A 30 -10.49 -13.82 -16.38
N ILE A 31 -10.93 -12.57 -16.53
CA ILE A 31 -10.46 -11.46 -15.68
C ILE A 31 -10.86 -11.66 -14.22
N ARG A 32 -12.06 -12.17 -13.93
CA ARG A 32 -12.47 -12.47 -12.54
C ARG A 32 -11.57 -13.54 -11.91
N ILE A 33 -11.22 -14.58 -12.67
CA ILE A 33 -10.29 -15.62 -12.23
C ILE A 33 -8.90 -15.01 -12.01
N GLU A 34 -8.41 -14.20 -12.94
CA GLU A 34 -7.11 -13.51 -12.83
C GLU A 34 -7.04 -12.65 -11.56
N ILE A 35 -8.04 -11.79 -11.31
CA ILE A 35 -8.12 -10.98 -10.09
C ILE A 35 -8.12 -11.88 -8.86
N THR A 36 -8.94 -12.94 -8.84
CA THR A 36 -9.05 -13.83 -7.69
C THR A 36 -7.72 -14.50 -7.37
N ILE A 37 -7.05 -15.08 -8.37
CA ILE A 37 -5.74 -15.72 -8.20
C ILE A 37 -4.70 -14.71 -7.72
N VAL A 38 -4.62 -13.54 -8.37
CA VAL A 38 -3.65 -12.51 -7.99
C VAL A 38 -3.87 -12.07 -6.54
N LEU A 39 -5.12 -11.82 -6.14
CA LEU A 39 -5.42 -11.45 -4.76
C LEU A 39 -5.09 -12.58 -3.78
N LEU A 40 -5.43 -13.83 -4.09
CA LEU A 40 -5.11 -14.97 -3.22
C LEU A 40 -3.59 -15.17 -3.07
N VAL A 41 -2.80 -14.98 -4.13
CA VAL A 41 -1.34 -15.13 -4.08
C VAL A 41 -0.66 -13.94 -3.37
N THR A 42 -1.33 -12.78 -3.29
CA THR A 42 -0.74 -11.52 -2.80
C THR A 42 -1.49 -10.93 -1.59
N PHE A 43 -2.16 -9.80 -1.77
CA PHE A 43 -2.73 -9.00 -0.70
C PHE A 43 -4.11 -9.45 -0.23
N GLY A 44 -4.82 -10.29 -1.00
CA GLY A 44 -6.14 -10.80 -0.63
C GLY A 44 -6.10 -11.75 0.56
N LEU A 45 -5.20 -12.74 0.56
CA LEU A 45 -4.98 -13.58 1.75
C LEU A 45 -4.44 -12.75 2.92
N SER A 46 -3.53 -11.81 2.66
CA SER A 46 -3.03 -10.89 3.69
C SER A 46 -4.16 -10.07 4.34
N GLY A 47 -5.18 -9.69 3.56
CA GLY A 47 -6.38 -9.01 4.05
C GLY A 47 -7.25 -9.87 4.94
N LEU A 48 -7.48 -11.13 4.56
CA LEU A 48 -8.21 -12.10 5.40
C LEU A 48 -7.44 -12.38 6.70
N SER A 49 -6.12 -12.58 6.61
CA SER A 49 -5.26 -12.73 7.78
C SER A 49 -5.31 -11.50 8.68
N GLY A 50 -5.26 -10.28 8.12
CA GLY A 50 -5.34 -9.05 8.90
C GLY A 50 -6.66 -8.89 9.66
N ILE A 51 -7.78 -9.29 9.07
CA ILE A 51 -9.09 -9.32 9.75
C ILE A 51 -9.06 -10.33 10.91
N LEU A 52 -8.54 -11.53 10.68
CA LEU A 52 -8.44 -12.57 11.71
C LEU A 52 -7.52 -12.13 12.86
N SER A 53 -6.36 -11.55 12.55
CA SER A 53 -5.43 -11.04 13.57
C SER A 53 -6.06 -9.95 14.44
N LEU A 54 -6.86 -9.05 13.85
CA LEU A 54 -7.58 -8.04 14.64
C LEU A 54 -8.66 -8.69 15.51
N ALA A 55 -9.42 -9.64 14.97
CA ALA A 55 -10.45 -10.36 15.72
C ALA A 55 -9.85 -11.14 16.90
N GLU A 56 -8.69 -11.77 16.70
CA GLU A 56 -7.94 -12.44 17.75
C GLU A 56 -7.46 -11.43 18.82
N SER A 57 -6.86 -10.32 18.39
CA SER A 57 -6.39 -9.26 19.30
C SER A 57 -7.52 -8.72 20.18
N LEU A 58 -8.71 -8.53 19.61
CA LEU A 58 -9.93 -8.09 20.31
C LEU A 58 -10.54 -9.16 21.23
N ALA A 59 -10.28 -10.44 20.98
CA ALA A 59 -10.76 -11.54 21.80
C ALA A 59 -9.87 -11.79 23.04
N THR A 60 -8.64 -11.26 23.05
CA THR A 60 -7.76 -11.32 24.21
C THR A 60 -8.18 -10.30 25.30
N PRO A 61 -7.92 -10.57 26.58
CA PRO A 61 -8.24 -9.64 27.67
C PRO A 61 -7.27 -8.45 27.76
N VAL A 62 -6.27 -8.36 26.88
CA VAL A 62 -5.25 -7.31 26.87
C VAL A 62 -5.71 -6.17 25.97
N ALA A 63 -5.62 -4.92 26.43
CA ALA A 63 -5.97 -3.76 25.61
C ALA A 63 -5.12 -3.73 24.33
N LEU A 64 -5.69 -3.26 23.21
CA LEU A 64 -4.96 -3.25 21.94
C LEU A 64 -3.65 -2.46 22.04
N SER A 65 -3.65 -1.32 22.73
CA SER A 65 -2.44 -0.48 22.92
C SER A 65 -1.29 -1.21 23.61
N ASP A 66 -1.58 -2.22 24.42
CA ASP A 66 -0.60 -3.01 25.17
C ASP A 66 -0.14 -4.26 24.40
N GLN A 67 -0.72 -4.51 23.23
CA GLN A 67 -0.30 -5.56 22.30
C GLN A 67 0.62 -4.98 21.24
N THR A 68 1.65 -5.73 20.86
CA THR A 68 2.70 -5.26 19.94
C THR A 68 2.70 -6.07 18.65
N VAL A 69 2.89 -5.37 17.53
CA VAL A 69 3.10 -6.00 16.23
C VAL A 69 4.31 -5.42 15.52
N ALA A 70 5.17 -6.29 15.00
CA ALA A 70 6.38 -5.89 14.31
C ALA A 70 6.19 -5.90 12.78
N LEU A 71 6.57 -4.81 12.10
CA LEU A 71 6.50 -4.72 10.64
C LEU A 71 7.70 -5.38 9.97
N ASN A 72 8.91 -5.12 10.50
CA ASN A 72 10.16 -5.68 10.02
C ASN A 72 10.84 -6.47 11.15
N PRO A 73 10.31 -7.66 11.52
CA PRO A 73 10.94 -8.50 12.54
C PRO A 73 12.19 -9.19 12.01
N SER A 74 13.13 -9.49 12.92
CA SER A 74 14.17 -10.49 12.66
C SER A 74 13.53 -11.86 12.38
N ARG A 75 14.07 -12.57 11.39
CA ARG A 75 13.55 -13.86 10.93
C ARG A 75 14.50 -15.01 11.24
N ALA A 76 15.70 -14.75 11.75
CA ALA A 76 16.67 -15.79 12.11
C ALA A 76 17.64 -15.27 13.18
N ALA A 77 18.07 -16.14 14.09
CA ALA A 77 19.10 -15.79 15.06
C ALA A 77 20.51 -15.66 14.43
N ILE A 78 20.73 -16.26 13.26
CA ILE A 78 22.03 -16.20 12.56
C ILE A 78 21.98 -15.02 11.57
N ASP A 79 22.87 -14.04 11.78
CA ASP A 79 22.93 -12.74 11.08
C ASP A 79 22.77 -12.85 9.55
N TRP A 80 23.66 -13.58 8.87
CA TRP A 80 23.61 -13.68 7.41
C TRP A 80 22.37 -14.42 6.90
N ILE A 81 21.81 -15.34 7.70
CA ILE A 81 20.57 -16.05 7.36
C ILE A 81 19.38 -15.10 7.48
N ASP A 82 19.38 -14.22 8.48
CA ASP A 82 18.34 -13.20 8.61
C ASP A 82 18.38 -12.25 7.41
N LEU A 83 19.56 -11.70 7.08
CA LEU A 83 19.74 -10.87 5.89
C LEU A 83 19.23 -11.57 4.61
N ALA A 84 19.57 -12.85 4.42
CA ALA A 84 19.08 -13.64 3.28
C ALA A 84 17.54 -13.76 3.29
N ARG A 85 16.92 -14.01 4.45
CA ARG A 85 15.45 -14.08 4.59
C ARG A 85 14.78 -12.73 4.36
N GLN A 86 15.40 -11.62 4.74
CA GLN A 86 14.89 -10.29 4.44
C GLN A 86 14.94 -10.01 2.93
N LEU A 87 16.07 -10.32 2.28
CA LEU A 87 16.24 -10.19 0.82
C LEU A 87 15.23 -11.06 0.04
N LEU A 88 14.93 -12.27 0.51
CA LEU A 88 13.86 -13.09 -0.06
C LEU A 88 12.48 -12.42 0.08
N GLY A 89 12.23 -11.72 1.19
CA GLY A 89 11.03 -10.90 1.37
C GLY A 89 10.93 -9.77 0.34
N VAL A 90 12.03 -9.03 0.15
CA VAL A 90 12.15 -7.98 -0.87
C VAL A 90 11.91 -8.56 -2.26
N ALA A 91 12.57 -9.67 -2.61
CA ALA A 91 12.42 -10.34 -3.90
C ALA A 91 10.97 -10.79 -4.14
N LYS A 92 10.28 -11.31 -3.11
CA LYS A 92 8.86 -11.68 -3.18
C LYS A 92 7.97 -10.48 -3.52
N LEU A 93 8.16 -9.35 -2.85
CA LEU A 93 7.40 -8.12 -3.11
C LEU A 93 7.66 -7.57 -4.52
N LEU A 94 8.92 -7.57 -4.96
CA LEU A 94 9.26 -7.20 -6.33
C LEU A 94 8.63 -8.16 -7.36
N ALA A 95 8.57 -9.46 -7.08
CA ALA A 95 7.90 -10.43 -7.94
C ALA A 95 6.39 -10.20 -8.00
N TRP A 96 5.75 -9.80 -6.90
CA TRP A 96 4.33 -9.42 -6.86
C TRP A 96 4.06 -8.18 -7.73
N ALA A 97 4.89 -7.14 -7.62
CA ALA A 97 4.81 -5.97 -8.50
C ALA A 97 5.00 -6.37 -9.98
N ALA A 98 6.03 -7.17 -10.27
CA ALA A 98 6.30 -7.65 -11.63
C ALA A 98 5.14 -8.45 -12.22
N LEU A 99 4.49 -9.30 -11.41
CA LEU A 99 3.29 -10.07 -11.83
C LEU A 99 2.15 -9.13 -12.25
N GLY A 100 1.83 -8.12 -11.44
CA GLY A 100 0.79 -7.15 -11.77
C GLY A 100 1.08 -6.40 -13.07
N LEU A 101 2.32 -5.94 -13.25
CA LEU A 101 2.74 -5.27 -14.50
C LEU A 101 2.72 -6.21 -15.70
N TYR A 102 3.17 -7.45 -15.53
CA TYR A 102 3.18 -8.45 -16.59
C TYR A 102 1.76 -8.74 -17.09
N LEU A 103 0.79 -8.90 -16.19
CA LEU A 103 -0.60 -9.14 -16.56
C LEU A 103 -1.24 -7.93 -17.27
N LEU A 104 -0.96 -6.71 -16.79
CA LEU A 104 -1.37 -5.49 -17.50
C LEU A 104 -0.76 -5.43 -18.90
N TRP A 105 0.55 -5.65 -19.02
CA TRP A 105 1.26 -5.65 -20.28
C TRP A 105 0.70 -6.71 -21.25
N ARG A 106 0.44 -7.92 -20.76
CA ARG A 106 -0.12 -9.02 -21.57
C ARG A 106 -1.51 -8.70 -22.12
N SER A 107 -2.26 -7.84 -21.42
CA SER A 107 -3.56 -7.32 -21.86
C SER A 107 -3.51 -6.04 -22.70
N GLY A 108 -2.32 -5.61 -23.13
CA GLY A 108 -2.13 -4.41 -23.97
C GLY A 108 -1.88 -3.11 -23.21
N ILE A 109 -1.89 -3.15 -21.87
CA ILE A 109 -1.64 -1.97 -21.02
C ILE A 109 -0.19 -2.01 -20.57
N GLY A 110 0.70 -1.42 -21.36
CA GLY A 110 2.13 -1.36 -21.03
C GLY A 110 2.41 -0.55 -19.75
N PRO A 111 3.61 -0.72 -19.13
CA PRO A 111 3.97 -0.04 -17.88
C PRO A 111 3.77 1.48 -17.90
N ARG A 112 4.05 2.13 -19.05
CA ARG A 112 3.84 3.57 -19.22
C ARG A 112 2.37 3.97 -19.12
N ALA A 113 1.46 3.15 -19.64
CA ALA A 113 0.02 3.38 -19.55
C ALA A 113 -0.51 3.14 -18.13
N ALA A 114 0.12 2.24 -17.37
CA ALA A 114 -0.11 2.06 -15.94
C ALA A 114 0.48 3.20 -15.07
N GLY A 115 1.22 4.14 -15.68
CA GLY A 115 1.82 5.29 -15.00
C GLY A 115 3.27 5.11 -14.54
N LEU A 116 3.95 4.07 -15.02
CA LEU A 116 5.39 3.83 -14.82
C LEU A 116 6.18 4.18 -16.07
N THR A 117 6.77 5.37 -16.08
CA THR A 117 7.80 5.72 -17.06
C THR A 117 9.13 5.05 -16.71
N PRO A 118 10.03 4.79 -17.68
CA PRO A 118 11.33 4.18 -17.38
C PRO A 118 12.18 4.96 -16.37
N LYS A 119 12.00 6.29 -16.30
CA LYS A 119 12.65 7.16 -15.34
C LYS A 119 11.63 8.13 -14.73
N PRO A 120 11.56 8.27 -13.40
CA PRO A 120 10.77 9.31 -12.76
C PRO A 120 11.42 10.69 -13.00
N ARG A 121 10.61 11.73 -13.18
CA ARG A 121 11.07 13.11 -13.39
C ARG A 121 10.83 13.94 -12.14
N PHE A 122 11.79 14.80 -11.78
CA PHE A 122 11.73 15.56 -10.53
C PHE A 122 10.41 16.33 -10.33
N GLY A 123 10.07 17.26 -11.23
CA GLY A 123 8.87 18.09 -11.08
C GLY A 123 7.53 17.39 -11.34
N ARG A 124 7.53 16.19 -11.95
CA ARG A 124 6.29 15.49 -12.33
C ARG A 124 5.98 14.29 -11.46
N ASP A 125 7.01 13.70 -10.87
CA ASP A 125 6.95 12.42 -10.18
C ASP A 125 7.51 12.51 -8.75
N ILE A 126 8.73 13.03 -8.61
CA ILE A 126 9.42 13.08 -7.30
C ILE A 126 8.82 14.14 -6.38
N ALA A 127 8.74 15.40 -6.82
CA ALA A 127 8.23 16.49 -5.99
C ALA A 127 6.77 16.26 -5.54
N PRO A 128 5.84 15.80 -6.42
CA PRO A 128 4.52 15.37 -5.95
C PRO A 128 4.56 14.19 -4.97
N GLY A 129 5.50 13.26 -5.12
CA GLY A 129 5.71 12.16 -4.17
C GLY A 129 6.06 12.66 -2.77
N PHE A 130 6.98 13.62 -2.65
CA PHE A 130 7.28 14.28 -1.36
C PHE A 130 6.05 15.00 -0.78
N GLY A 131 5.31 15.73 -1.61
CA GLY A 131 4.08 16.41 -1.19
C GLY A 131 3.02 15.43 -0.66
N LEU A 132 2.79 14.33 -1.39
CA LEU A 132 1.88 13.26 -0.98
C LEU A 132 2.35 12.56 0.30
N ALA A 133 3.66 12.32 0.44
CA ALA A 133 4.25 11.76 1.66
C ALA A 133 3.98 12.65 2.87
N ALA A 134 4.16 13.97 2.74
CA ALA A 134 3.88 14.90 3.84
C ALA A 134 2.37 14.97 4.18
N VAL A 135 1.50 15.01 3.15
CA VAL A 135 0.04 15.10 3.32
C VAL A 135 -0.54 13.85 3.99
N ILE A 136 0.04 12.68 3.76
CA ILE A 136 -0.44 11.42 4.34
C ILE A 136 0.35 11.06 5.60
N GLY A 137 1.67 11.12 5.55
CA GLY A 137 2.56 10.69 6.62
C GLY A 137 2.48 11.55 7.88
N LEU A 138 2.42 12.89 7.77
CA LEU A 138 2.37 13.75 8.96
C LEU A 138 1.05 13.61 9.72
N PRO A 139 -0.14 13.73 9.08
CA PRO A 139 -1.40 13.46 9.76
C PRO A 139 -1.54 11.98 10.14
N GLY A 140 -0.95 11.07 9.37
CA GLY A 140 -0.95 9.63 9.66
C GLY A 140 -0.21 9.29 10.95
N LEU A 141 0.95 9.91 11.19
CA LEU A 141 1.69 9.77 12.45
C LEU A 141 0.87 10.30 13.63
N LEU A 142 0.29 11.49 13.50
CA LEU A 142 -0.59 12.03 14.54
C LEU A 142 -1.80 11.12 14.80
N PHE A 143 -2.42 10.62 13.73
CA PHE A 143 -3.55 9.71 13.81
C PHE A 143 -3.18 8.39 14.49
N TYR A 144 -2.01 7.83 14.20
CA TYR A 144 -1.48 6.64 14.87
C TYR A 144 -1.33 6.87 16.38
N LEU A 145 -0.67 7.97 16.77
CA LEU A 145 -0.46 8.30 18.19
C LEU A 145 -1.79 8.50 18.93
N VAL A 146 -2.77 9.17 18.31
CA VAL A 146 -4.11 9.32 18.88
C VAL A 146 -4.85 7.99 18.96
N ALA A 147 -4.83 7.16 17.92
CA ALA A 147 -5.48 5.85 17.93
C ALA A 147 -4.87 4.91 18.98
N GLN A 148 -3.56 4.98 19.18
CA GLN A 148 -2.85 4.20 20.19
C GLN A 148 -3.17 4.70 21.60
N ALA A 149 -3.19 6.02 21.82
CA ALA A 149 -3.62 6.63 23.10
C ALA A 149 -5.08 6.34 23.47
N LEU A 150 -5.94 6.05 22.48
CA LEU A 150 -7.33 5.65 22.67
C LEU A 150 -7.51 4.12 22.78
N SER A 151 -6.43 3.33 22.78
CA SER A 151 -6.46 1.86 22.78
C SER A 151 -7.27 1.24 21.63
N ILE A 152 -7.28 1.91 20.47
CA ILE A 152 -7.93 1.46 19.23
C ILE A 152 -6.93 0.79 18.28
N ASN A 153 -5.63 1.02 18.51
CA ASN A 153 -4.52 0.46 17.75
C ASN A 153 -3.58 -0.38 18.61
N LEU A 154 -2.91 -1.34 17.97
CA LEU A 154 -1.75 -2.00 18.53
C LEU A 154 -0.54 -1.08 18.52
N THR A 155 0.40 -1.32 19.43
CA THR A 155 1.73 -0.70 19.36
C THR A 155 2.49 -1.29 18.18
N VAL A 156 2.82 -0.45 17.20
CA VAL A 156 3.48 -0.87 15.96
C VAL A 156 4.99 -0.67 16.10
N GLN A 157 5.70 -1.79 16.26
CA GLN A 157 7.15 -1.82 16.19
C GLN A 157 7.59 -1.80 14.71
N ALA A 158 7.86 -0.61 14.18
CA ALA A 158 8.14 -0.44 12.75
C ALA A 158 9.42 -1.16 12.29
N SER A 159 10.37 -1.38 13.20
CA SER A 159 11.50 -2.29 13.00
C SER A 159 11.84 -3.01 14.31
N ALA A 160 12.05 -4.32 14.21
CA ALA A 160 12.57 -5.17 15.29
C ALA A 160 13.83 -5.92 14.84
N LEU A 161 14.60 -5.29 13.94
CA LEU A 161 15.93 -5.74 13.54
C LEU A 161 16.94 -5.18 14.53
N ASP A 162 17.86 -6.03 14.99
CA ASP A 162 18.98 -5.61 15.83
C ASP A 162 19.95 -4.73 15.04
N ASP A 163 20.93 -4.14 15.74
CA ASP A 163 21.87 -3.20 15.14
C ASP A 163 22.90 -3.91 14.26
N HIS A 164 22.52 -4.13 13.01
CA HIS A 164 23.37 -4.68 11.95
C HIS A 164 23.74 -3.61 10.93
N TRP A 165 24.91 -3.73 10.30
CA TRP A 165 25.34 -2.83 9.22
C TRP A 165 24.33 -2.81 8.04
N TRP A 166 23.62 -3.92 7.83
CA TRP A 166 22.63 -4.09 6.77
C TRP A 166 21.21 -3.66 7.17
N ARG A 167 20.96 -3.29 8.43
CA ARG A 167 19.63 -2.90 8.93
C ARG A 167 19.02 -1.74 8.12
N VAL A 168 19.74 -0.62 7.99
CA VAL A 168 19.23 0.53 7.24
C VAL A 168 19.09 0.21 5.74
N PRO A 169 20.09 -0.38 5.05
CA PRO A 169 19.95 -0.80 3.66
C PRO A 169 18.72 -1.69 3.41
N ILE A 170 18.47 -2.68 4.27
CA ILE A 170 17.35 -3.59 4.06
C ILE A 170 16.00 -2.93 4.34
N LEU A 171 15.89 -2.03 5.32
CA LEU A 171 14.67 -1.27 5.58
C LEU A 171 14.32 -0.35 4.40
N VAL A 172 15.31 0.28 3.78
CA VAL A 172 15.14 1.07 2.55
C VAL A 172 14.64 0.18 1.40
N LEU A 173 15.27 -0.98 1.19
CA LEU A 173 14.85 -1.92 0.15
C LEU A 173 13.42 -2.46 0.38
N SER A 174 13.09 -2.80 1.63
CA SER A 174 11.76 -3.25 2.02
C SER A 174 10.70 -2.18 1.77
N ALA A 175 10.95 -0.92 2.13
CA ALA A 175 10.04 0.20 1.87
C ALA A 175 9.80 0.40 0.35
N ILE A 176 10.85 0.33 -0.46
CA ILE A 176 10.74 0.45 -1.94
C ILE A 176 9.96 -0.74 -2.52
N ALA A 177 10.26 -1.96 -2.07
CA ALA A 177 9.61 -3.15 -2.58
C ALA A 177 8.15 -3.23 -2.16
N ASN A 178 7.83 -2.86 -0.90
CA ASN A 178 6.47 -2.84 -0.38
C ASN A 178 5.61 -1.82 -1.13
N SER A 179 6.09 -0.57 -1.21
CA SER A 179 5.42 0.49 -1.99
C SER A 179 5.23 0.09 -3.46
N GLY A 180 6.26 -0.49 -4.09
CA GLY A 180 6.16 -0.99 -5.46
C GLY A 180 5.08 -2.05 -5.61
N ALA A 181 5.05 -3.05 -4.73
CA ALA A 181 4.05 -4.13 -4.77
C ALA A 181 2.63 -3.59 -4.57
N GLU A 182 2.42 -2.78 -3.54
CA GLU A 182 1.10 -2.26 -3.19
C GLU A 182 0.57 -1.29 -4.24
N GLU A 183 1.35 -0.31 -4.67
CA GLU A 183 0.86 0.67 -5.64
C GLU A 183 0.65 0.04 -7.02
N VAL A 184 1.48 -0.92 -7.42
CA VAL A 184 1.26 -1.64 -8.68
C VAL A 184 0.03 -2.55 -8.60
N LEU A 185 -0.10 -3.39 -7.58
CA LEU A 185 -1.18 -4.38 -7.53
C LEU A 185 -2.52 -3.78 -7.10
N VAL A 186 -2.51 -3.02 -6.01
CA VAL A 186 -3.73 -2.54 -5.35
C VAL A 186 -4.27 -1.31 -6.06
N VAL A 187 -3.40 -0.40 -6.52
CA VAL A 187 -3.83 0.80 -7.26
C VAL A 187 -3.88 0.53 -8.76
N ALA A 188 -2.74 0.33 -9.42
CA ALA A 188 -2.72 0.31 -10.89
C ALA A 188 -3.45 -0.92 -11.47
N TYR A 189 -3.09 -2.13 -11.05
CA TYR A 189 -3.65 -3.37 -11.59
C TYR A 189 -5.12 -3.56 -11.21
N LEU A 190 -5.46 -3.54 -9.92
CA LEU A 190 -6.81 -3.87 -9.47
C LEU A 190 -7.84 -2.84 -9.97
N ILE A 191 -7.56 -1.54 -9.86
CA ILE A 191 -8.49 -0.51 -10.36
C ILE A 191 -8.67 -0.65 -11.87
N THR A 192 -7.59 -0.89 -12.62
CA THR A 192 -7.66 -1.14 -14.07
C THR A 192 -8.54 -2.34 -14.39
N ARG A 193 -8.32 -3.48 -13.72
CA ARG A 193 -9.09 -4.70 -13.96
C ARG A 193 -10.56 -4.57 -13.59
N LEU A 194 -10.88 -3.91 -12.48
CA LEU A 194 -12.26 -3.63 -12.10
C LEU A 194 -12.95 -2.72 -13.13
N ARG A 195 -12.27 -1.70 -13.64
CA ARG A 195 -12.77 -0.85 -14.75
C ARG A 195 -13.02 -1.67 -16.02
N THR A 196 -12.11 -2.57 -16.37
CA THR A 196 -12.29 -3.50 -17.51
C THR A 196 -13.55 -4.36 -17.33
N LEU A 197 -13.87 -4.77 -16.09
CA LEU A 197 -15.13 -5.46 -15.76
C LEU A 197 -16.39 -4.56 -15.76
N GLY A 198 -16.24 -3.26 -16.05
CA GLY A 198 -17.32 -2.28 -16.09
C GLY A 198 -17.60 -1.58 -14.75
N TRP A 199 -16.73 -1.69 -13.75
CA TRP A 199 -16.89 -0.95 -12.51
C TRP A 199 -16.62 0.53 -12.75
N SER A 200 -17.49 1.39 -12.21
CA SER A 200 -17.27 2.84 -12.22
C SER A 200 -16.01 3.22 -11.44
N GLU A 201 -15.44 4.38 -11.77
CA GLU A 201 -14.30 5.02 -11.07
C GLU A 201 -14.37 4.95 -9.54
N ASN A 202 -15.52 5.33 -8.95
CA ASN A 202 -15.65 5.38 -7.50
C ASN A 202 -15.76 3.99 -6.88
N LYS A 203 -16.42 3.04 -7.56
CA LYS A 203 -16.55 1.65 -7.07
C LYS A 203 -15.20 0.93 -7.09
N SER A 204 -14.43 1.07 -8.18
CA SER A 204 -13.11 0.45 -8.27
C SER A 204 -12.12 1.06 -7.27
N LEU A 205 -12.16 2.38 -7.07
CA LEU A 205 -11.37 3.06 -6.05
C LEU A 205 -11.72 2.57 -4.64
N LEU A 206 -13.00 2.50 -4.31
CA LEU A 206 -13.45 2.06 -2.98
C LEU A 206 -13.03 0.61 -2.71
N ALA A 207 -13.23 -0.30 -3.66
CA ALA A 207 -12.81 -1.70 -3.49
C ALA A 207 -11.29 -1.84 -3.30
N SER A 208 -10.51 -1.11 -4.10
CA SER A 208 -9.05 -1.05 -3.96
C SER A 208 -8.62 -0.51 -2.58
N SER A 209 -9.27 0.56 -2.11
CA SER A 209 -8.95 1.19 -0.82
C SER A 209 -9.35 0.31 0.37
N LEU A 210 -10.48 -0.40 0.28
CA LEU A 210 -10.93 -1.34 1.29
C LEU A 210 -10.03 -2.59 1.35
N LEU A 211 -9.57 -3.08 0.19
CA LEU A 211 -8.54 -4.12 0.16
C LEU A 211 -7.27 -3.64 0.86
N ARG A 212 -6.83 -2.41 0.58
CA ARG A 212 -5.69 -1.81 1.29
C ARG A 212 -5.89 -1.80 2.80
N GLY A 213 -7.01 -1.24 3.26
CA GLY A 213 -7.34 -1.22 4.68
C GLY A 213 -7.33 -2.61 5.31
N SER A 214 -7.87 -3.63 4.63
CA SER A 214 -8.04 -4.96 5.23
C SER A 214 -6.72 -5.64 5.55
N TYR A 215 -5.70 -5.55 4.67
CA TYR A 215 -4.39 -6.15 4.96
C TYR A 215 -3.55 -5.34 5.95
N HIS A 216 -4.07 -4.22 6.45
CA HIS A 216 -3.47 -3.44 7.55
C HIS A 216 -4.25 -3.52 8.87
N LEU A 217 -5.37 -4.26 8.92
CA LEU A 217 -6.16 -4.41 10.16
C LEU A 217 -5.39 -5.12 11.29
N TYR A 218 -4.35 -5.89 10.97
CA TYR A 218 -3.46 -6.51 11.96
C TYR A 218 -2.72 -5.51 12.85
N GLN A 219 -2.68 -4.22 12.46
CA GLN A 219 -2.13 -3.12 13.25
C GLN A 219 -3.18 -2.46 14.17
N GLY A 220 -4.45 -2.84 14.05
CA GLY A 220 -5.59 -2.19 14.70
C GLY A 220 -6.47 -1.40 13.73
N PHE A 221 -7.55 -0.82 14.26
CA PHE A 221 -8.52 -0.09 13.43
C PHE A 221 -7.92 1.16 12.79
N GLY A 222 -7.06 1.89 13.50
CA GLY A 222 -6.34 3.04 12.96
C GLY A 222 -5.41 2.63 11.82
N GLY A 223 -4.69 1.51 11.95
CA GLY A 223 -3.87 0.97 10.86
C GLY A 223 -4.70 0.69 9.60
N GLY A 224 -5.86 0.05 9.75
CA GLY A 224 -6.79 -0.20 8.65
C GLY A 224 -7.41 1.07 8.06
N VAL A 225 -8.00 1.94 8.89
CA VAL A 225 -8.68 3.17 8.44
C VAL A 225 -7.71 4.15 7.79
N GLY A 226 -6.52 4.34 8.36
CA GLY A 226 -5.49 5.18 7.76
C GLY A 226 -5.11 4.72 6.36
N ASN A 227 -5.05 3.40 6.16
CA ASN A 227 -4.75 2.78 4.87
C ASN A 227 -5.91 2.82 3.87
N VAL A 228 -7.17 2.79 4.33
CA VAL A 228 -8.32 3.13 3.47
C VAL A 228 -8.20 4.57 2.98
N ILE A 229 -7.90 5.52 3.87
CA ILE A 229 -7.76 6.94 3.52
C ILE A 229 -6.62 7.15 2.51
N MET A 230 -5.44 6.56 2.77
CA MET A 230 -4.31 6.60 1.85
C MET A 230 -4.69 6.00 0.49
N GLY A 231 -5.35 4.84 0.47
CA GLY A 231 -5.84 4.21 -0.76
C GLY A 231 -6.80 5.10 -1.56
N LEU A 232 -7.71 5.80 -0.88
CA LEU A 232 -8.63 6.74 -1.52
C LEU A 232 -7.88 7.91 -2.15
N VAL A 233 -6.91 8.51 -1.45
CA VAL A 233 -6.12 9.64 -1.95
C VAL A 233 -5.22 9.21 -3.10
N PHE A 234 -4.47 8.12 -2.93
CA PHE A 234 -3.51 7.62 -3.91
C PHE A 234 -4.21 7.10 -5.14
N GLY A 235 -5.22 6.26 -4.97
CA GLY A 235 -6.02 5.76 -6.07
C GLY A 235 -6.68 6.91 -6.84
N ARG A 236 -7.28 7.90 -6.16
CA ARG A 236 -7.85 9.08 -6.84
C ARG A 236 -6.80 9.89 -7.58
N TYR A 237 -5.62 10.10 -6.99
CA TYR A 237 -4.51 10.76 -7.66
C TYR A 237 -4.13 10.01 -8.96
N TRP A 238 -3.96 8.69 -8.90
CA TRP A 238 -3.67 7.86 -10.06
C TRP A 238 -4.79 7.89 -11.11
N GLN A 239 -6.06 7.78 -10.70
CA GLN A 239 -7.20 7.88 -11.61
C GLN A 239 -7.22 9.20 -12.39
N ARG A 240 -6.76 10.30 -11.78
CA ARG A 240 -6.74 11.63 -12.40
C ARG A 240 -5.50 11.93 -13.22
N THR A 241 -4.33 11.46 -12.79
CA THR A 241 -3.06 11.83 -13.43
C THR A 241 -2.49 10.72 -14.31
N GLY A 242 -2.93 9.48 -14.12
CA GLY A 242 -2.34 8.30 -14.74
C GLY A 242 -0.87 8.09 -14.37
N LYS A 243 -0.44 8.53 -13.18
CA LYS A 243 0.95 8.48 -12.74
C LYS A 243 1.09 7.61 -11.50
N LEU A 244 2.01 6.66 -11.53
CA LEU A 244 2.25 5.73 -10.43
C LEU A 244 3.49 6.09 -9.62
N TRP A 245 4.52 6.67 -10.26
CA TRP A 245 5.76 7.06 -9.57
C TRP A 245 5.56 7.98 -8.34
N PRO A 246 4.74 9.05 -8.38
CA PRO A 246 4.44 9.84 -7.18
C PRO A 246 3.97 8.99 -6.00
N LEU A 247 3.15 7.97 -6.26
CA LEU A 247 2.57 7.13 -5.21
C LEU A 247 3.62 6.21 -4.62
N ILE A 248 4.41 5.54 -5.46
CA ILE A 248 5.49 4.66 -5.03
C ILE A 248 6.51 5.45 -4.19
N ILE A 249 6.90 6.64 -4.66
CA ILE A 249 7.84 7.51 -3.94
C ILE A 249 7.24 7.95 -2.61
N ALA A 250 5.98 8.39 -2.61
CA ALA A 250 5.32 8.85 -1.40
C ALA A 250 5.22 7.74 -0.34
N HIS A 251 4.76 6.56 -0.76
CA HIS A 251 4.66 5.38 0.10
C HIS A 251 6.02 4.95 0.63
N ALA A 252 7.02 4.81 -0.25
CA ALA A 252 8.38 4.47 0.15
C ALA A 252 8.95 5.46 1.17
N LEU A 253 8.71 6.76 1.00
CA LEU A 253 9.16 7.78 1.95
C LEU A 253 8.46 7.66 3.31
N ILE A 254 7.14 7.42 3.33
CA ILE A 254 6.38 7.19 4.57
C ILE A 254 6.95 5.97 5.30
N ASP A 255 7.13 4.85 4.59
CA ASP A 255 7.68 3.61 5.14
C ASP A 255 9.11 3.80 5.65
N MET A 256 9.99 4.45 4.87
CA MET A 256 11.37 4.73 5.29
C MET A 256 11.42 5.57 6.56
N VAL A 257 10.61 6.64 6.63
CA VAL A 257 10.55 7.50 7.82
C VAL A 257 10.04 6.71 9.02
N ALA A 258 9.01 5.87 8.85
CA ALA A 258 8.51 5.02 9.92
C ALA A 258 9.54 3.99 10.37
N PHE A 259 10.12 3.22 9.44
CA PHE A 259 11.03 2.12 9.74
C PHE A 259 12.34 2.62 10.33
N ILE A 260 12.99 3.57 9.67
CA ILE A 260 14.30 4.09 10.08
C ILE A 260 14.14 5.05 11.27
N GLY A 261 13.14 5.92 11.23
CA GLY A 261 12.87 6.86 12.32
C GLY A 261 12.59 6.13 13.63
N TYR A 262 11.73 5.10 13.61
CA TYR A 262 11.50 4.27 14.80
C TYR A 262 12.80 3.61 15.28
N ALA A 263 13.56 2.99 14.37
CA ALA A 263 14.76 2.24 14.71
C ALA A 263 15.94 3.12 15.21
N LEU A 264 15.87 4.44 14.98
CA LEU A 264 16.85 5.41 15.49
C LEU A 264 16.36 6.19 16.72
N LEU A 265 15.05 6.37 16.88
CA LEU A 265 14.50 7.28 17.90
C LEU A 265 13.85 6.58 19.09
N ARG A 266 13.37 5.34 18.96
CA ARG A 266 12.55 4.68 20.00
C ARG A 266 13.21 4.67 21.39
N ASP A 267 14.54 4.51 21.44
CA ASP A 267 15.30 4.42 22.69
C ASP A 267 15.81 5.80 23.17
N HIS A 268 15.37 6.88 22.49
CA HIS A 268 15.80 8.27 22.73
C HIS A 268 14.64 9.24 22.99
N VAL A 269 13.39 8.83 22.76
CA VAL A 269 12.22 9.69 22.97
C VAL A 269 11.10 8.94 23.70
N SER A 270 10.44 9.60 24.65
CA SER A 270 9.43 8.97 25.52
C SER A 270 8.03 8.89 24.91
N TRP A 271 7.80 9.53 23.76
CA TRP A 271 6.50 9.58 23.09
C TRP A 271 6.34 8.50 22.02
N LEU A 272 7.44 7.84 21.63
CA LEU A 272 7.37 6.63 20.81
C LEU A 272 7.12 5.45 21.76
N PRO A 273 6.01 4.72 21.59
CA PRO A 273 5.71 3.55 22.37
C PRO A 273 6.58 2.34 21.99
#